data_AF-A0A4P0YIK9-F1
#
_entry.id   AF-A0A4P0YIK9-F1
#
_cell.length_a   1.000
_cell.length_b   1.000
_cell.length_c   1.000
_cell.angle_alpha   90.00
_cell.angle_beta   90.00
_cell.angle_gamma   90.00
#
_symmetry.space_group_name_H-M   'P 1'
#
loop_
_entity.id
_entity.type
_entity.pdbx_description
1 polymer ?
#
loop_
_entity_poly.entity_id
_entity_poly.type
_entity_poly.pdbx_seq_one_letter_code
_entity_poly.pdbx_strand_id
1 'polypeptide(L)'
;MQVQNKVQQAESRLPSEVQQSGVTVEKSQSSFLLILAVYDKTNRATSSDISDWLVSNMQDPLARVEGVGSLQVFGAEYAMRVWMDPTKLASYSLMPSDVQSAIEAQNVQVSAGKIGALPSSNAQQLTATVRAQSRLQTPDQFKAIIVKSQADGSVVRLSDVARVEMGSEDYTATANLNGHPAAGIAVMMAPAPTRWTPRRW
;
A
#
# COMPACT_ATOMS: atom_id res chain seq x y z
N MET A 1 17.23 20.10 2.51
CA MET A 1 17.64 20.04 3.93
C MET A 1 16.82 20.97 4.82
N GLN A 2 16.79 22.30 4.61
CA GLN A 2 16.02 23.19 5.52
C GLN A 2 14.50 22.95 5.51
N VAL A 3 13.90 22.71 4.34
CA VAL A 3 12.44 22.47 4.23
C VAL A 3 12.01 21.16 4.89
N GLN A 4 12.75 20.07 4.67
CA GLN A 4 12.42 18.76 5.26
C GLN A 4 12.49 18.78 6.79
N ASN A 5 13.49 19.45 7.37
CA ASN A 5 13.58 19.62 8.82
C ASN A 5 12.42 20.47 9.38
N LYS A 6 11.93 21.45 8.61
CA LYS A 6 10.78 22.27 9.00
C LYS A 6 9.47 21.50 8.88
N VAL A 7 9.33 20.64 7.88
CA VAL A 7 8.18 19.73 7.73
C VAL A 7 8.14 18.74 8.88
N GLN A 8 9.26 18.09 9.24
CA GLN A 8 9.34 17.20 10.41
C GLN A 8 8.98 17.92 11.73
N GLN A 9 9.37 19.18 11.89
CA GLN A 9 8.98 20.00 13.06
C GLN A 9 7.48 20.30 13.12
N ALA A 10 6.79 20.31 11.97
CA ALA A 10 5.37 20.59 11.84
C ALA A 10 4.50 19.33 11.73
N GLU A 11 5.11 18.17 11.48
CA GLU A 11 4.43 16.88 11.27
C GLU A 11 3.55 16.51 12.47
N SER A 12 4.04 16.75 13.70
CA SER A 12 3.28 16.53 14.94
C SER A 12 2.04 17.41 15.11
N ARG A 13 1.89 18.46 14.28
CA ARG A 13 0.72 19.33 14.25
C ARG A 13 -0.29 18.94 13.16
N LEU A 14 0.06 18.00 12.29
CA LEU A 14 -0.85 17.50 11.27
C LEU A 14 -1.82 16.48 11.89
N PRO A 15 -3.06 16.37 11.38
CA PRO A 15 -3.96 15.28 11.73
C PRO A 15 -3.33 13.91 11.47
N SER A 16 -3.72 12.90 12.25
CA SER A 16 -3.18 11.54 12.15
C SER A 16 -3.34 10.93 10.77
N GLU A 17 -4.44 11.26 10.09
CA GLU A 17 -4.78 10.74 8.76
C GLU A 17 -3.74 11.23 7.72
N VAL A 18 -3.32 12.49 7.83
CA VAL A 18 -2.31 13.09 6.94
C VAL A 18 -0.91 12.54 7.24
N GLN A 19 -0.59 12.32 8.52
CA GLN A 19 0.66 11.67 8.90
C GLN A 19 0.74 10.23 8.35
N GLN A 20 -0.37 9.49 8.38
CA GLN A 20 -0.46 8.12 7.83
C GLN A 20 -0.35 8.07 6.31
N SER A 21 -0.93 9.03 5.59
CA SER A 21 -0.74 9.14 4.13
C SER A 21 0.70 9.51 3.74
N GLY A 22 1.49 10.03 4.69
CA GLY A 22 2.88 10.43 4.49
C GLY A 22 3.01 11.80 3.83
N VAL A 23 4.04 12.55 4.24
CA VAL A 23 4.36 13.86 3.65
C VAL A 23 5.69 13.76 2.92
N THR A 24 5.63 13.78 1.58
CA THR A 24 6.82 13.78 0.73
C THR A 24 7.31 15.21 0.48
N VAL A 25 8.61 15.41 0.63
CA VAL A 25 9.27 16.70 0.32
C VAL A 25 10.25 16.46 -0.82
N GLU A 26 9.83 16.82 -2.03
CA GLU A 26 10.66 16.68 -3.22
C GLU A 26 11.14 18.05 -3.70
N LYS A 27 12.40 18.09 -4.18
CA LYS A 27 12.88 19.23 -4.96
C LYS A 27 12.45 19.00 -6.41
N SER A 28 11.27 19.46 -6.79
CA SER A 28 10.79 19.28 -8.15
C SER A 28 11.33 20.37 -9.09
N GLN A 29 11.87 19.94 -10.23
CA GLN A 29 11.70 20.67 -11.49
C GLN A 29 10.41 20.14 -12.10
N SER A 30 9.41 20.99 -12.32
CA SER A 30 8.06 20.61 -12.76
C SER A 30 7.97 20.06 -14.21
N SER A 31 9.11 19.70 -14.81
CA SER A 31 9.20 19.20 -16.17
C SER A 31 9.41 17.69 -16.18
N PHE A 32 8.48 16.96 -16.79
CA PHE A 32 8.66 15.55 -17.10
C PHE A 32 9.75 15.40 -18.18
N LEU A 33 10.72 14.52 -17.95
CA LEU A 33 11.70 14.12 -18.96
C LEU A 33 11.07 13.16 -19.97
N LEU A 34 10.37 12.15 -19.44
CA LEU A 34 9.74 11.08 -20.21
C LEU A 34 8.50 10.60 -19.47
N ILE A 35 7.46 10.25 -20.22
CA ILE A 35 6.31 9.50 -19.71
C ILE A 35 6.28 8.17 -20.45
N LEU A 36 6.46 7.09 -19.70
CA LEU A 36 6.30 5.73 -20.17
C LEU A 36 4.85 5.33 -19.93
N ALA A 37 4.18 4.77 -20.93
CA ALA A 37 2.84 4.20 -20.78
C ALA A 37 2.88 2.72 -21.17
N VAL A 38 2.35 1.87 -20.29
CA VAL A 38 2.17 0.44 -20.53
C VAL A 38 0.68 0.17 -20.62
N TYR A 39 0.28 -0.61 -21.61
CA TYR A 39 -1.12 -0.95 -21.85
C TYR A 39 -1.23 -2.42 -22.26
N ASP A 40 -2.37 -3.02 -21.96
CA ASP A 40 -2.66 -4.40 -22.37
C ASP A 40 -3.45 -4.42 -23.68
N LYS A 41 -2.80 -4.92 -24.74
CA LYS A 41 -3.44 -5.11 -26.06
C LYS A 41 -4.58 -6.13 -26.03
N THR A 42 -4.57 -7.06 -25.07
CA THR A 42 -5.56 -8.14 -24.96
C THR A 42 -6.79 -7.79 -24.13
N ASN A 43 -6.78 -6.63 -23.44
CA ASN A 43 -7.85 -6.19 -22.53
C ASN A 43 -8.20 -7.22 -21.45
N ARG A 44 -7.23 -8.04 -21.02
CA ARG A 44 -7.38 -9.01 -19.93
C ARG A 44 -6.96 -8.41 -18.59
N ALA A 45 -5.95 -7.55 -18.61
CA ALA A 45 -5.47 -6.83 -17.44
C ALA A 45 -6.24 -5.52 -17.26
N THR A 46 -6.58 -5.20 -16.02
CA THR A 46 -7.13 -3.91 -15.62
C THR A 46 -6.04 -2.85 -15.54
N SER A 47 -6.40 -1.56 -15.51
CA SER A 47 -5.44 -0.47 -15.30
C SER A 47 -4.68 -0.63 -13.97
N SER A 48 -5.32 -1.17 -12.93
CA SER A 48 -4.65 -1.50 -11.65
C SER A 48 -3.69 -2.66 -11.75
N ASP A 49 -3.99 -3.73 -12.50
CA ASP A 49 -3.03 -4.81 -12.75
C ASP A 49 -1.73 -4.27 -13.36
N ILE A 50 -1.88 -3.36 -14.34
CA ILE A 50 -0.74 -2.77 -15.04
C ILE A 50 0.02 -1.80 -14.12
N SER A 51 -0.70 -1.01 -13.33
CA SER A 51 -0.12 -0.08 -12.35
C SER A 51 0.67 -0.81 -11.27
N ASP A 52 0.10 -1.86 -10.68
CA ASP A 52 0.74 -2.69 -9.67
C ASP A 52 2.00 -3.38 -10.23
N TRP A 53 1.91 -3.89 -11.46
CA TRP A 53 3.06 -4.47 -12.14
C TRP A 53 4.17 -3.44 -12.38
N LEU A 54 3.81 -2.21 -12.80
CA LEU A 54 4.73 -1.09 -13.02
C LEU A 54 5.46 -0.69 -11.72
N VAL A 55 4.72 -0.54 -10.63
CA VAL A 55 5.27 -0.21 -9.30
C VAL A 55 6.22 -1.32 -8.85
N SER A 56 5.73 -2.56 -8.83
CA SER A 56 6.47 -3.70 -8.29
C SER A 56 7.71 -4.09 -9.10
N ASN A 57 7.71 -3.86 -10.42
CA ASN A 57 8.78 -4.36 -11.30
C ASN A 57 9.61 -3.25 -11.96
N MET A 58 9.06 -2.04 -12.15
CA MET A 58 9.73 -0.99 -12.93
C MET A 58 10.11 0.25 -12.11
N GLN A 59 9.35 0.62 -11.09
CA GLN A 59 9.62 1.83 -10.31
C GLN A 59 11.00 1.79 -9.64
N ASP A 60 11.29 0.73 -8.88
CA ASP A 60 12.55 0.58 -8.14
C ASP A 60 13.81 0.50 -9.03
N PRO A 61 13.80 -0.23 -10.17
CA PRO A 61 14.90 -0.18 -11.12
C PRO A 61 15.07 1.21 -11.76
N LEU A 62 13.98 1.89 -12.13
CA LEU A 62 14.05 3.22 -12.77
C LEU A 62 14.55 4.29 -11.79
N ALA A 63 14.12 4.24 -10.53
CA ALA A 63 14.54 5.20 -9.51
C ALA A 63 16.05 5.16 -9.22
N ARG A 64 16.71 4.04 -9.53
CA ARG A 64 18.16 3.84 -9.35
C ARG A 64 19.00 4.27 -10.56
N VAL A 65 18.38 4.64 -11.67
CA VAL A 65 19.11 5.11 -12.86
C VAL A 65 19.70 6.49 -12.58
N GLU A 66 20.99 6.66 -12.88
CA GLU A 66 21.67 7.95 -12.70
C GLU A 66 20.97 9.06 -13.50
N GLY A 67 20.68 10.18 -12.83
CA GLY A 67 19.96 11.32 -13.42
C GLY A 67 18.44 11.29 -13.22
N VAL A 68 17.87 10.18 -12.75
CA VAL A 68 16.47 10.14 -12.28
C VAL A 68 16.37 10.82 -10.93
N GLY A 69 15.44 11.77 -10.82
CA GLY A 69 15.19 12.55 -9.61
C GLY A 69 14.01 12.02 -8.82
N SER A 70 12.83 12.06 -9.45
CA SER A 70 11.62 11.47 -8.90
C SER A 70 10.80 10.78 -9.99
N LEU A 71 9.99 9.83 -9.56
CA LEU A 71 9.07 9.07 -10.40
C LEU A 71 7.65 9.33 -9.93
N GLN A 72 6.74 9.55 -10.86
CA GLN A 72 5.32 9.65 -10.58
C GLN A 72 4.59 8.57 -11.36
N VAL A 73 3.93 7.66 -10.65
CA VAL A 73 3.10 6.62 -11.27
C VAL A 73 1.71 7.21 -11.54
N PHE A 74 1.22 7.00 -12.75
CA PHE A 74 -0.13 7.34 -13.19
C PHE A 74 -0.94 6.05 -13.28
N GLY A 75 -1.69 5.79 -12.23
CA GLY A 75 -2.49 4.59 -12.03
C GLY A 75 -2.80 4.45 -10.55
N ALA A 76 -3.62 3.46 -10.22
CA ALA A 76 -3.93 3.14 -8.83
C ALA A 76 -3.44 1.73 -8.52
N GLU A 77 -2.60 1.62 -7.49
CA GLU A 77 -2.15 0.36 -6.93
C GLU A 77 -3.32 -0.47 -6.39
N TYR A 78 -3.05 -1.75 -6.10
CA TYR A 78 -4.04 -2.60 -5.48
C TYR A 78 -4.24 -2.26 -4.01
N ALA A 79 -5.48 -1.96 -3.64
CA ALA A 79 -5.94 -1.85 -2.27
C ALA A 79 -7.01 -2.91 -1.97
N MET A 80 -7.00 -3.40 -0.73
CA MET A 80 -8.11 -4.20 -0.22
C MET A 80 -9.30 -3.28 0.02
N ARG A 81 -10.37 -3.44 -0.77
CA ARG A 81 -11.58 -2.64 -0.65
C ARG A 81 -12.62 -3.37 0.17
N VAL A 82 -13.13 -2.69 1.19
CA VAL A 82 -14.20 -3.17 2.07
C VAL A 82 -15.43 -2.29 1.85
N TRP A 83 -16.35 -2.76 1.03
CA TRP A 83 -17.62 -2.08 0.73
C TRP A 83 -18.66 -2.47 1.78
N MET A 84 -18.81 -1.64 2.81
CA MET A 84 -19.76 -1.86 3.90
C MET A 84 -21.21 -1.70 3.43
N ASP A 85 -22.09 -2.60 3.87
CA ASP A 85 -23.53 -2.52 3.65
C ASP A 85 -24.21 -1.94 4.91
N PRO A 86 -24.74 -0.70 4.85
CA PRO A 86 -25.34 -0.06 6.02
C PRO A 86 -26.57 -0.80 6.56
N THR A 87 -27.30 -1.51 5.70
CA THR A 87 -28.50 -2.27 6.09
C THR A 87 -28.10 -3.49 6.92
N LYS A 88 -27.06 -4.20 6.48
CA LYS A 88 -26.54 -5.36 7.20
C LYS A 88 -25.86 -4.94 8.51
N LEU A 89 -25.06 -3.88 8.49
CA LEU A 89 -24.49 -3.31 9.71
C LEU A 89 -25.58 -2.97 10.74
N ALA A 90 -26.66 -2.32 10.31
CA ALA A 90 -27.79 -2.01 11.19
C ALA A 90 -28.45 -3.27 11.78
N SER A 91 -28.64 -4.33 10.98
CA SER A 91 -29.24 -5.59 11.46
C SER A 91 -28.44 -6.29 12.56
N TYR A 92 -27.11 -6.10 12.57
CA TYR A 92 -26.22 -6.64 13.61
C TYR A 92 -25.89 -5.62 14.71
N SER A 93 -26.50 -4.43 14.66
CA SER A 93 -26.19 -3.30 15.55
C SER A 93 -24.69 -3.00 15.58
N LEU A 94 -24.12 -2.84 14.38
CA LEU A 94 -22.71 -2.53 14.14
C LEU A 94 -22.59 -1.13 13.53
N MET A 95 -21.52 -0.44 13.90
CA MET A 95 -21.10 0.83 13.31
C MET A 95 -19.88 0.63 12.40
N PRO A 96 -19.65 1.53 11.43
CA PRO A 96 -18.42 1.51 10.62
C PRO A 96 -17.13 1.49 11.47
N SER A 97 -17.14 2.14 12.63
CA SER A 97 -16.04 2.11 13.60
C SER A 97 -15.73 0.69 14.10
N ASP A 98 -16.74 -0.16 14.29
CA ASP A 98 -16.54 -1.54 14.75
C ASP A 98 -15.83 -2.37 13.67
N VAL A 99 -16.17 -2.13 12.40
CA VAL A 99 -15.49 -2.75 11.26
C VAL A 99 -14.03 -2.28 11.17
N GLN A 100 -13.80 -0.98 11.31
CA GLN A 100 -12.44 -0.42 11.31
C GLN A 100 -11.61 -1.02 12.44
N SER A 101 -12.11 -1.01 13.68
CA SER A 101 -11.40 -1.58 14.83
C SER A 101 -11.16 -3.08 14.67
N ALA A 102 -12.10 -3.83 14.09
CA ALA A 102 -11.92 -5.26 13.83
C ALA A 102 -10.80 -5.53 12.81
N ILE A 103 -10.74 -4.72 11.73
CA ILE A 103 -9.67 -4.80 10.73
C ILE A 103 -8.33 -4.42 11.36
N GLU A 104 -8.26 -3.32 12.10
CA GLU A 104 -7.03 -2.87 12.76
C GLU A 104 -6.52 -3.87 13.80
N ALA A 105 -7.41 -4.58 14.49
CA ALA A 105 -7.03 -5.57 15.50
C ALA A 105 -6.58 -6.91 14.91
N GLN A 106 -7.10 -7.31 13.75
CA GLN A 106 -6.83 -8.63 13.13
C GLN A 106 -5.87 -8.57 11.94
N ASN A 107 -5.71 -7.42 11.29
CA ASN A 107 -4.72 -7.19 10.25
C ASN A 107 -3.40 -6.64 10.82
N VAL A 108 -2.88 -7.32 11.84
CA VAL A 108 -1.64 -6.93 12.53
C VAL A 108 -0.52 -7.91 12.24
N GLN A 109 0.71 -7.42 12.26
CA GLN A 109 1.89 -8.26 12.29
C GLN A 109 2.41 -8.32 13.73
N VAL A 110 2.19 -9.45 14.40
CA VAL A 110 2.62 -9.65 15.78
C VAL A 110 3.92 -10.46 15.80
N SER A 111 4.96 -9.88 16.40
CA SER A 111 6.18 -10.63 16.72
C SER A 111 5.96 -11.42 18.01
N ALA A 112 5.87 -12.75 17.90
CA ALA A 112 5.66 -13.64 19.04
C ALA A 112 6.97 -14.11 19.70
N GLY A 113 8.10 -13.52 19.32
CA GLY A 113 9.41 -13.84 19.88
C GLY A 113 9.98 -15.17 19.37
N LYS A 114 10.79 -15.83 20.19
CA LYS A 114 11.47 -17.09 19.85
C LYS A 114 11.40 -18.06 21.03
N ILE A 115 11.09 -19.33 20.73
CA ILE A 115 11.29 -20.44 21.67
C ILE A 115 12.79 -20.66 21.81
N GLY A 116 13.28 -20.75 23.04
CA GLY A 116 14.73 -20.87 23.31
C GLY A 116 15.50 -19.56 23.12
N ALA A 117 14.85 -18.41 23.24
CA ALA A 117 15.53 -17.11 23.26
C ALA A 117 16.44 -16.99 24.50
N LEU A 118 17.58 -16.34 24.34
CA LEU A 118 18.45 -16.03 25.48
C LEU A 118 17.78 -15.01 26.42
N PRO A 119 18.03 -15.11 27.74
CA PRO A 119 18.84 -16.13 28.41
C PRO A 119 18.09 -17.47 28.55
N SER A 120 18.69 -18.56 28.06
CA SER A 120 18.15 -19.92 28.10
C SER A 120 19.09 -20.85 28.86
N SER A 121 18.59 -22.00 29.31
CA SER A 121 19.43 -23.01 29.96
C SER A 121 20.45 -23.60 28.97
N ASN A 122 21.61 -24.07 29.47
CA ASN A 122 22.63 -24.76 28.65
C ASN A 122 22.13 -26.08 28.03
N ALA A 123 20.94 -26.55 28.42
CA ALA A 123 20.28 -27.72 27.87
C ALA A 123 19.32 -27.41 26.71
N GLN A 124 19.08 -26.12 26.41
CA GLN A 124 18.19 -25.70 25.32
C GLN A 124 18.85 -25.99 23.95
N GLN A 125 18.41 -27.06 23.28
CA GLN A 125 18.95 -27.47 21.97
C GLN A 125 18.19 -26.90 20.77
N LEU A 126 16.94 -26.44 20.96
CA LEU A 126 16.07 -25.94 19.91
C LEU A 126 15.80 -24.45 20.08
N THR A 127 16.11 -23.67 19.05
CA THR A 127 15.70 -22.27 18.92
C THR A 127 14.80 -22.12 17.70
N ALA A 128 13.56 -21.70 17.91
CA ALA A 128 12.59 -21.52 16.83
C ALA A 128 11.92 -20.14 16.94
N THR A 129 11.81 -19.42 15.83
CA THR A 129 11.08 -18.15 15.82
C THR A 129 9.58 -18.42 15.79
N VAL A 130 8.85 -17.87 16.74
CA VAL A 130 7.40 -18.01 16.81
C VAL A 130 6.79 -16.96 15.88
N ARG A 131 5.99 -17.42 14.93
CA ARG A 131 5.17 -16.56 14.08
C ARG A 131 3.73 -16.63 14.60
N ALA A 132 3.20 -15.51 15.07
CA ALA A 132 1.78 -15.39 15.38
C ALA A 132 1.02 -14.91 14.13
N GLN A 133 0.15 -13.92 14.26
CA GLN A 133 -0.58 -13.34 13.14
C GLN A 133 0.34 -12.47 12.26
N SER A 134 0.27 -12.71 10.96
CA SER A 134 0.79 -11.82 9.92
C SER A 134 -0.35 -10.98 9.34
N ARG A 135 0.00 -9.87 8.69
CA ARG A 135 -0.96 -9.09 7.90
C ARG A 135 -1.70 -10.00 6.92
N LEU A 136 -2.99 -9.72 6.76
CA LEU A 136 -3.86 -10.42 5.82
C LEU A 136 -3.50 -9.97 4.40
N GLN A 137 -3.51 -10.91 3.46
CA GLN A 137 -3.07 -10.69 2.08
C GLN A 137 -4.19 -10.96 1.06
N THR A 138 -5.14 -11.85 1.38
CA THR A 138 -6.17 -12.26 0.43
C THR A 138 -7.55 -11.72 0.82
N PRO A 139 -8.46 -11.48 -0.15
CA PRO A 139 -9.83 -11.08 0.15
C PRO A 139 -10.54 -12.06 1.08
N ASP A 140 -10.26 -13.36 0.95
CA ASP A 140 -10.90 -14.39 1.79
C ASP A 140 -10.43 -14.35 3.24
N GLN A 141 -9.17 -13.99 3.48
CA GLN A 141 -8.68 -13.71 4.83
C GLN A 141 -9.37 -12.50 5.46
N PHE A 142 -9.59 -11.43 4.68
CA PHE A 142 -10.34 -10.26 5.14
C PHE A 142 -11.82 -10.59 5.39
N LYS A 143 -12.47 -11.36 4.51
CA LYS A 143 -13.86 -11.82 4.70
C LYS A 143 -14.05 -12.59 6.01
N ALA A 144 -13.02 -13.33 6.44
CA ALA A 144 -13.05 -14.12 7.66
C ALA A 144 -12.84 -13.31 8.95
N ILE A 145 -12.53 -12.01 8.86
CA ILE A 145 -12.37 -11.13 10.03
C ILE A 145 -13.65 -11.17 10.86
N ILE A 146 -13.49 -11.42 12.16
CA ILE A 146 -14.61 -11.44 13.10
C ILE A 146 -14.88 -10.01 13.55
N VAL A 147 -16.07 -9.48 13.25
CA VAL A 147 -16.46 -8.11 13.65
C VAL A 147 -17.14 -8.12 15.01
N LYS A 148 -17.95 -9.15 15.31
CA LYS A 148 -18.66 -9.28 16.59
C LYS A 148 -18.90 -10.74 16.94
N SER A 149 -18.81 -11.06 18.22
CA SER A 149 -19.29 -12.31 18.79
C SER A 149 -20.47 -12.02 19.72
N GLN A 150 -21.49 -12.87 19.63
CA GLN A 150 -22.71 -12.78 20.42
C GLN A 150 -22.63 -13.80 21.57
N ALA A 151 -23.37 -13.56 22.66
CA ALA A 151 -23.35 -14.41 23.86
C ALA A 151 -23.89 -15.85 23.61
N ASP A 152 -24.65 -16.05 22.53
CA ASP A 152 -25.15 -17.35 22.09
C ASP A 152 -24.13 -18.17 21.26
N GLY A 153 -22.93 -17.62 21.05
CA GLY A 153 -21.88 -18.24 20.25
C GLY A 153 -21.96 -17.96 18.76
N SER A 154 -22.95 -17.18 18.30
CA SER A 154 -22.98 -16.70 16.92
C SER A 154 -21.90 -15.64 16.70
N VAL A 155 -21.32 -15.65 15.49
CA VAL A 155 -20.20 -14.79 15.12
C VAL A 155 -20.56 -14.08 13.83
N VAL A 156 -20.43 -12.76 13.84
CA VAL A 156 -20.61 -11.90 12.66
C VAL A 156 -19.24 -11.66 12.05
N ARG A 157 -19.07 -12.07 10.81
CA ARG A 157 -17.85 -11.88 10.03
C ARG A 157 -17.95 -10.66 9.13
N LEU A 158 -16.81 -10.18 8.64
CA LEU A 158 -16.78 -9.08 7.70
C LEU A 158 -17.54 -9.41 6.41
N SER A 159 -17.51 -10.67 5.96
CA SER A 159 -18.32 -11.14 4.82
C SER A 159 -19.83 -10.94 4.99
N ASP A 160 -20.30 -10.91 6.24
CA ASP A 160 -21.73 -10.84 6.54
C ASP A 160 -22.23 -9.40 6.44
N VAL A 161 -21.33 -8.41 6.56
CA VAL A 161 -21.67 -6.98 6.61
C VAL A 161 -21.00 -6.14 5.55
N ALA A 162 -20.03 -6.68 4.80
CA ALA A 162 -19.32 -5.97 3.76
C ALA A 162 -18.91 -6.88 2.59
N ARG A 163 -18.84 -6.32 1.38
CA ARG A 163 -18.22 -6.96 0.22
C ARG A 163 -16.73 -6.61 0.20
N VAL A 164 -15.89 -7.64 0.19
CA VAL A 164 -14.43 -7.49 0.18
C VAL A 164 -13.87 -7.94 -1.17
N GLU A 165 -13.11 -7.06 -1.81
CA GLU A 165 -12.45 -7.33 -3.08
C GLU A 165 -11.11 -6.61 -3.18
N MET A 166 -10.20 -7.15 -3.99
CA MET A 166 -8.99 -6.45 -4.39
C MET A 166 -9.35 -5.51 -5.54
N GLY A 167 -9.07 -4.21 -5.38
CA GLY A 167 -9.43 -3.20 -6.37
C GLY A 167 -8.46 -2.03 -6.33
N SER A 168 -8.70 -1.02 -7.15
CA SER A 168 -7.86 0.18 -7.24
C SER A 168 -7.88 0.97 -5.92
N GLU A 169 -6.74 1.45 -5.44
CA GLU A 169 -6.61 2.37 -4.28
C GLU A 169 -7.26 3.74 -4.53
N ASP A 170 -7.28 4.17 -5.78
CA ASP A 170 -7.95 5.39 -6.21
C ASP A 170 -8.75 5.11 -7.48
N TYR A 171 -9.96 5.66 -7.55
CA TYR A 171 -10.85 5.57 -8.72
C TYR A 171 -11.04 6.94 -9.39
N THR A 172 -10.38 8.00 -8.92
CA THR A 172 -10.51 9.37 -9.45
C THR A 172 -9.78 9.57 -10.76
N ALA A 173 -8.74 8.77 -11.04
CA ALA A 173 -7.98 8.81 -12.28
C ALA A 173 -8.01 7.44 -12.97
N THR A 174 -8.37 7.42 -14.25
CA THR A 174 -8.27 6.24 -15.11
C THR A 174 -7.29 6.52 -16.24
N ALA A 175 -6.32 5.62 -16.43
CA ALA A 175 -5.35 5.72 -17.50
C ALA A 175 -5.74 4.74 -18.63
N ASN A 176 -5.90 5.27 -19.84
CA ASN A 176 -6.16 4.49 -21.04
C ASN A 176 -5.22 4.95 -22.14
N LEU A 177 -4.75 4.01 -22.96
CA LEU A 177 -3.94 4.31 -24.15
C LEU A 177 -4.54 3.59 -25.35
N ASN A 178 -4.88 4.35 -26.39
CA ASN A 178 -5.49 3.82 -27.63
C ASN A 178 -6.75 2.96 -27.37
N GLY A 179 -7.55 3.31 -26.35
CA GLY A 179 -8.77 2.57 -25.99
C GLY A 179 -8.53 1.31 -25.15
N HIS A 180 -7.30 1.03 -24.75
CA HIS A 180 -6.95 -0.09 -23.89
C HIS A 180 -6.63 0.40 -22.47
N PRO A 181 -6.93 -0.40 -21.42
CA PRO A 181 -6.48 -0.14 -20.06
C PRO A 181 -4.96 0.05 -20.03
N ALA A 182 -4.52 1.12 -19.37
CA ALA A 182 -3.11 1.48 -19.30
C ALA A 182 -2.74 1.99 -17.91
N ALA A 183 -1.45 2.06 -17.64
CA ALA A 183 -0.87 2.83 -16.55
C ALA A 183 0.45 3.46 -17.05
N GLY A 184 0.89 4.53 -16.39
CA GLY A 184 2.09 5.25 -16.81
C GLY A 184 3.07 5.53 -15.67
N ILE A 185 4.32 5.79 -16.02
CA ILE A 185 5.32 6.34 -15.10
C ILE A 185 5.93 7.58 -15.75
N ALA A 186 5.77 8.73 -15.09
CA ALA A 186 6.52 9.95 -15.37
C ALA A 186 7.88 9.88 -14.69
N VAL A 187 8.93 10.14 -15.47
CA VAL A 187 10.30 10.30 -15.00
C VAL A 187 10.63 11.79 -14.96
N MET A 188 11.04 12.28 -13.79
CA MET A 188 11.57 13.63 -13.61
C MET A 188 13.07 13.56 -13.39
N MET A 189 13.82 14.53 -13.94
CA MET A 189 15.27 14.60 -13.72
C MET A 189 15.60 15.11 -12.33
N ALA A 190 16.68 14.59 -11.75
CA ALA A 190 17.23 15.14 -10.53
C ALA A 190 17.72 16.58 -10.79
N PRO A 191 17.46 17.54 -9.87
CA PRO A 191 18.10 18.85 -9.92
C PRO A 191 19.62 18.65 -9.83
N ALA A 192 20.34 18.94 -10.92
CA ALA A 192 21.75 18.60 -11.10
C ALA A 192 22.67 19.16 -9.99
N PRO A 193 23.87 18.57 -9.85
CA PRO A 193 24.99 19.30 -10.43
C PRO A 193 25.96 18.37 -11.18
N THR A 194 25.71 18.00 -12.43
CA THR A 194 26.77 18.08 -13.46
C THR A 194 26.25 17.90 -14.89
N ARG A 195 26.86 18.74 -15.73
CA ARG A 195 26.88 18.79 -17.18
C ARG A 195 27.12 17.40 -17.79
N TRP A 196 26.32 17.01 -18.77
CA TRP A 196 26.63 15.95 -19.73
C TRP A 196 28.06 16.16 -20.26
N THR A 197 29.03 15.40 -19.76
CA THR A 197 30.36 15.31 -20.37
C THR A 197 30.33 14.20 -21.40
N PRO A 198 30.50 14.50 -22.71
CA PRO A 198 30.71 13.45 -23.68
C PRO A 198 32.07 12.81 -23.35
N ARG A 199 32.06 11.50 -23.07
CA ARG A 199 33.28 10.69 -23.15
C ARG A 199 33.84 10.85 -24.57
N ARG A 200 34.91 11.64 -24.71
CA ARG A 200 35.76 11.58 -25.90
C ARG A 200 36.57 10.30 -25.82
N TRP A 201 36.55 9.56 -26.92
CA TRP A 201 37.40 8.41 -27.22
C TRP A 201 38.88 8.78 -27.08
#